data_AF-A0A2N8THV5-F1
#
_entry.id   AF-A0A2N8THV5-F1
#
_cell.length_a   1.000
_cell.length_b   1.000
_cell.length_c   1.000
_cell.angle_alpha   90.00
_cell.angle_beta   90.00
_cell.angle_gamma   90.00
#
_symmetry.space_group_name_H-M   'P 1'
#
loop_
_entity.id
_entity.type
_entity.pdbx_description
1 polymer ?
#
loop_
_entity_poly.entity_id
_entity_poly.type
_entity_poly.pdbx_seq_one_letter_code
_entity_poly.pdbx_strand_id
1 'polypeptide(L)'
;MDLLSTIEAFPRVTPLEGLDRAWKWNLNPVLHFAGALTGDGTRLFQTNQRGRHDESLARAALAFARDHEKQLIGEGRFISHADGFRFPGYTFDAVAAAVPDVHGHHKAQNPGLTALTYIVFPAYACEFSGRETLVEAEARYTKMLHPAEIGREAVPFVKMSFDNPRTGGGSTNPGRALTYPRILLQELPQLENSPGGFVEYENREGKVWHIEWAGSWVLSGESGRREMSLEEVLSFAERSLR
;
A
#
# COMPACT_ATOMS: atom_id res chain seq x y z
N MET A 1 -2.25 -28.57 7.77
CA MET A 1 -0.95 -28.60 7.07
C MET A 1 0.12 -28.31 8.09
N ASP A 2 1.23 -29.05 8.10
CA ASP A 2 2.40 -28.69 8.89
C ASP A 2 3.22 -27.64 8.14
N LEU A 3 3.16 -26.38 8.59
CA LEU A 3 3.85 -25.27 7.93
C LEU A 3 5.37 -25.40 8.03
N LEU A 4 5.89 -25.90 9.15
CA LEU A 4 7.33 -26.01 9.38
C LEU A 4 7.95 -26.95 8.35
N SER A 5 7.47 -28.19 8.30
CA SER A 5 7.95 -29.17 7.31
C SER A 5 7.72 -28.72 5.87
N THR A 6 6.63 -27.98 5.60
CA THR A 6 6.35 -27.45 4.26
C THR A 6 7.41 -26.43 3.81
N ILE A 7 7.82 -25.52 4.70
CA ILE A 7 8.83 -24.49 4.41
C ILE A 7 10.23 -25.11 4.32
N GLU A 8 10.56 -26.04 5.22
CA GLU A 8 11.86 -26.73 5.22
C GLU A 8 12.07 -27.59 3.96
N ALA A 9 11.00 -27.98 3.28
CA ALA A 9 11.05 -28.66 1.99
C ALA A 9 11.31 -27.71 0.79
N PHE A 10 11.33 -26.39 1.00
CA PHE A 10 11.57 -25.45 -0.10
C PHE A 10 12.99 -25.59 -0.68
N PRO A 11 13.16 -25.51 -2.00
CA PRO A 11 14.47 -25.54 -2.60
C PRO A 11 15.37 -24.42 -2.06
N ARG A 12 16.58 -24.78 -1.61
CA ARG A 12 17.60 -23.83 -1.11
C ARG A 12 17.14 -22.99 0.08
N VAL A 13 16.20 -23.51 0.86
CA VAL A 13 15.82 -22.88 2.12
C VAL A 13 16.97 -22.97 3.13
N THR A 14 17.22 -21.88 3.83
CA THR A 14 18.21 -21.80 4.90
C THR A 14 17.63 -20.97 6.05
N PRO A 15 18.07 -21.19 7.30
CA PRO A 15 17.64 -20.35 8.42
C PRO A 15 17.97 -18.87 8.17
N LEU A 16 17.07 -17.98 8.60
CA LEU A 16 17.30 -16.54 8.62
C LEU A 16 17.95 -16.17 9.96
N GLU A 17 19.27 -15.93 9.94
CA GLU A 17 20.03 -15.67 11.17
C GLU A 17 19.48 -14.48 11.97
N GLY A 18 19.34 -14.66 13.28
CA GLY A 18 18.85 -13.62 14.19
C GLY A 18 17.32 -13.53 14.32
N LEU A 19 16.57 -14.45 13.70
CA LEU A 19 15.13 -14.61 13.94
C LEU A 19 14.77 -16.10 14.06
N ASP A 20 14.15 -16.49 15.17
CA ASP A 20 13.69 -17.86 15.39
C ASP A 20 12.56 -18.24 14.43
N ARG A 21 12.51 -19.53 14.04
CA ARG A 21 11.48 -20.07 13.14
C ARG A 21 11.29 -19.21 11.88
N ALA A 22 12.42 -18.77 11.33
CA ALA A 22 12.48 -17.97 10.13
C ALA A 22 13.51 -18.51 9.16
N TRP A 23 13.21 -18.37 7.87
CA TRP A 23 14.00 -18.89 6.78
C TRP A 23 14.11 -17.89 5.64
N LYS A 24 15.11 -18.08 4.81
CA LYS A 24 15.27 -17.42 3.51
C LYS A 24 15.42 -18.45 2.41
N TRP A 25 14.90 -18.12 1.24
CA TRP A 25 15.01 -18.93 0.03
C TRP A 25 14.92 -18.02 -1.20
N ASN A 26 15.37 -18.54 -2.35
CA ASN A 26 15.34 -17.79 -3.61
C ASN A 26 14.81 -18.71 -4.71
N LEU A 27 13.88 -18.20 -5.53
CA LEU A 27 13.39 -18.95 -6.70
C LEU A 27 14.37 -18.83 -7.88
N ASN A 28 15.01 -17.67 -8.01
CA ASN A 28 15.99 -17.33 -9.02
C ASN A 28 16.91 -16.21 -8.47
N PRO A 29 17.95 -15.76 -9.21
CA PRO A 29 18.86 -14.71 -8.74
C PRO A 29 18.23 -13.34 -8.50
N VAL A 30 16.97 -13.12 -8.91
CA VAL A 30 16.27 -11.83 -8.85
C VAL A 30 15.23 -11.79 -7.74
N LEU A 31 14.65 -12.93 -7.38
CA LEU A 31 13.56 -13.04 -6.41
C LEU A 31 14.06 -13.65 -5.11
N HIS A 32 14.10 -12.80 -4.09
CA HIS A 32 14.53 -13.14 -2.75
C HIS A 32 13.33 -13.19 -1.81
N PHE A 33 13.24 -14.26 -1.05
CA PHE A 33 12.17 -14.49 -0.10
C PHE A 33 12.74 -14.70 1.29
N ALA A 34 12.04 -14.18 2.28
CA ALA A 34 12.25 -14.55 3.66
C ALA A 34 10.89 -14.71 4.33
N GLY A 35 10.78 -15.64 5.26
CA GLY A 35 9.54 -15.84 5.99
C GLY A 35 9.78 -16.27 7.42
N ALA A 36 8.82 -15.95 8.28
CA ALA A 36 8.80 -16.32 9.68
C ALA A 36 7.41 -16.83 10.05
N LEU A 37 7.35 -17.89 10.85
CA LEU A 37 6.07 -18.32 11.41
C LEU A 37 5.59 -17.31 12.46
N THR A 38 4.28 -17.18 12.59
CA THR A 38 3.66 -16.48 13.72
C THR A 38 4.02 -17.17 15.04
N GLY A 39 3.84 -16.48 16.17
CA GLY A 39 4.16 -17.00 17.50
C GLY A 39 3.47 -18.33 17.80
N ASP A 40 2.22 -18.48 17.36
CA ASP A 40 1.44 -19.72 17.48
C ASP A 40 1.79 -20.79 16.42
N GLY A 41 2.62 -20.44 15.43
CA GLY A 41 3.01 -21.33 14.34
C GLY A 41 1.93 -21.62 13.30
N THR A 42 0.79 -20.92 13.32
CA THR A 42 -0.36 -21.26 12.47
C THR A 42 -0.40 -20.50 11.15
N ARG A 43 0.43 -19.47 10.98
CA ARG A 43 0.55 -18.67 9.75
C ARG A 43 2.01 -18.42 9.40
N LEU A 44 2.24 -18.09 8.13
CA LEU A 44 3.53 -17.66 7.60
C LEU A 44 3.46 -16.17 7.25
N PHE A 45 4.31 -15.37 7.88
CA PHE A 45 4.67 -14.06 7.33
C PHE A 45 5.77 -14.25 6.30
N GLN A 46 5.56 -13.73 5.09
CA GLN A 46 6.53 -13.82 4.00
C GLN A 46 6.81 -12.43 3.43
N THR A 47 8.09 -12.08 3.34
CA THR A 47 8.58 -10.90 2.60
C THR A 47 9.11 -11.34 1.25
N ASN A 48 8.93 -10.48 0.26
CA ASN A 48 9.43 -10.67 -1.09
C ASN A 48 10.29 -9.46 -1.45
N GLN A 49 11.44 -9.67 -2.08
CA GLN A 49 12.27 -8.60 -2.62
C GLN A 49 12.66 -8.95 -4.06
N ARG A 50 12.58 -7.97 -4.96
CA ARG A 50 12.87 -8.13 -6.39
C ARG A 50 14.03 -7.23 -6.80
N GLY A 51 15.09 -7.82 -7.36
CA GLY A 51 16.27 -7.10 -7.80
C GLY A 51 17.13 -6.64 -6.63
N ARG A 52 16.88 -5.44 -6.09
CA ARG A 52 17.60 -4.95 -4.91
C ARG A 52 17.20 -5.81 -3.70
N HIS A 53 18.20 -6.32 -2.98
CA HIS A 53 18.02 -7.20 -1.83
C HIS A 53 18.71 -6.62 -0.59
N ASP A 54 18.01 -6.65 0.53
CA ASP A 54 18.53 -6.36 1.86
C ASP A 54 17.91 -7.36 2.86
N GLU A 55 18.71 -8.36 3.24
CA GLU A 55 18.31 -9.40 4.20
C GLU A 55 18.05 -8.84 5.60
N SER A 56 18.77 -7.79 6.00
CA SER A 56 18.59 -7.18 7.32
C SER A 56 17.27 -6.43 7.40
N LEU A 57 16.86 -5.74 6.33
CA LEU A 57 15.53 -5.14 6.22
C LEU A 57 14.43 -6.21 6.26
N ALA A 58 14.58 -7.30 5.51
CA ALA A 58 13.61 -8.40 5.50
C ALA A 58 13.43 -9.01 6.91
N ARG A 59 14.54 -9.27 7.61
CA ARG A 59 14.52 -9.74 9.00
C ARG A 59 13.85 -8.74 9.94
N ALA A 60 14.17 -7.45 9.84
CA ALA A 60 13.58 -6.42 10.68
C ALA A 60 12.07 -6.30 10.46
N ALA A 61 11.60 -6.36 9.20
CA ALA A 61 10.18 -6.32 8.88
C ALA A 61 9.43 -7.55 9.42
N LEU A 62 10.01 -8.76 9.32
CA LEU A 62 9.43 -9.99 9.86
C LEU A 62 9.38 -9.98 11.39
N ALA A 63 10.45 -9.53 12.06
CA ALA A 63 10.49 -9.38 13.50
C ALA A 63 9.41 -8.39 13.98
N PHE A 64 9.34 -7.21 13.35
CA PHE A 64 8.31 -6.23 13.64
C PHE A 64 6.91 -6.79 13.41
N ALA A 65 6.68 -7.55 12.34
CA ALA A 65 5.39 -8.16 12.07
C ALA A 65 4.98 -9.17 13.15
N ARG A 66 5.93 -9.94 13.70
CA ARG A 66 5.68 -10.85 14.83
C ARG A 66 5.26 -10.11 16.09
N ASP A 67 5.90 -8.99 16.39
CA ASP A 67 5.52 -8.15 17.52
C ASP A 67 4.13 -7.52 17.36
N HIS A 68 3.62 -7.44 16.12
CA HIS A 68 2.34 -6.81 15.76
C HIS A 68 1.33 -7.78 15.13
N GLU A 69 1.43 -9.08 15.41
CA GLU A 69 0.60 -10.12 14.78
C GLU A 69 -0.91 -9.83 14.82
N LYS A 70 -1.42 -9.43 15.98
CA LYS A 70 -2.84 -9.13 16.17
C LYS A 70 -3.34 -7.99 15.28
N GLN A 71 -2.49 -7.01 15.02
CA GLN A 71 -2.82 -5.87 14.16
C GLN A 71 -2.74 -6.24 12.68
N LEU A 72 -1.75 -7.06 12.30
CA LEU A 72 -1.50 -7.43 10.91
C LEU A 72 -2.42 -8.54 10.39
N ILE A 73 -2.88 -9.44 11.27
CA ILE A 73 -3.81 -10.54 10.96
C ILE A 73 -5.27 -10.15 11.32
N GLY A 74 -5.49 -8.88 11.69
CA GLY A 74 -6.79 -8.39 12.13
C GLY A 74 -7.93 -8.67 11.15
N GLU A 75 -9.07 -9.10 11.69
CA GLU A 75 -10.24 -9.47 10.90
C GLU A 75 -10.80 -8.28 10.09
N GLY A 76 -11.31 -8.58 8.89
CA GLY A 76 -12.03 -7.62 8.05
C GLY A 76 -11.18 -6.66 7.23
N ARG A 77 -9.85 -6.77 7.24
CA ARG A 77 -8.94 -5.98 6.40
C ARG A 77 -8.22 -6.83 5.38
N PHE A 78 -8.21 -6.38 4.12
CA PHE A 78 -7.50 -7.05 3.03
C PHE A 78 -6.01 -6.71 2.98
N ILE A 79 -5.66 -5.49 3.40
CA ILE A 79 -4.29 -5.07 3.68
C ILE A 79 -4.27 -4.36 5.02
N SER A 80 -3.65 -4.99 6.01
CA SER A 80 -3.45 -4.43 7.34
C SER A 80 -2.07 -3.78 7.43
N HIS A 81 -1.89 -2.84 8.37
CA HIS A 81 -0.57 -2.26 8.64
C HIS A 81 -0.41 -1.95 10.12
N ALA A 82 0.85 -1.89 10.55
CA ALA A 82 1.29 -1.45 11.85
C ALA A 82 2.35 -0.35 11.70
N ASP A 83 2.10 0.79 12.35
CA ASP A 83 2.92 2.00 12.30
C ASP A 83 4.12 1.92 13.25
N GLY A 84 5.10 2.81 13.06
CA GLY A 84 6.26 2.95 13.95
C GLY A 84 7.47 2.12 13.54
N PHE A 85 7.41 1.46 12.38
CA PHE A 85 8.57 0.77 11.82
C PHE A 85 9.67 1.77 11.47
N ARG A 86 10.92 1.43 11.76
CA ARG A 86 12.10 2.24 11.41
C ARG A 86 13.26 1.32 11.11
N PHE A 87 13.98 1.61 10.02
CA PHE A 87 15.17 0.86 9.65
C PHE A 87 16.22 1.77 8.98
N PRO A 88 17.51 1.73 9.40
CA PRO A 88 18.54 2.61 8.83
C PRO A 88 18.65 2.50 7.31
N GLY A 89 18.74 3.64 6.63
CA GLY A 89 18.86 3.71 5.16
C GLY A 89 17.53 3.65 4.40
N TYR A 90 16.40 3.56 5.10
CA TYR A 90 15.06 3.53 4.52
C TYR A 90 14.12 4.49 5.26
N THR A 91 13.07 4.95 4.57
CA THR A 91 12.10 5.92 5.07
C THR A 91 10.73 5.32 5.39
N PHE A 92 10.58 3.99 5.27
CA PHE A 92 9.36 3.29 5.67
C PHE A 92 9.04 3.58 7.14
N ASP A 93 7.78 3.91 7.42
CA ASP A 93 7.27 4.20 8.76
C ASP A 93 6.25 3.16 9.26
N ALA A 94 5.96 2.15 8.44
CA ALA A 94 5.04 1.07 8.76
C ALA A 94 5.53 -0.27 8.18
N VAL A 95 4.92 -1.35 8.67
CA VAL A 95 4.92 -2.67 8.02
C VAL A 95 3.49 -3.04 7.70
N ALA A 96 3.25 -3.49 6.47
CA ALA A 96 1.93 -3.93 6.02
C ALA A 96 1.89 -5.44 5.77
N ALA A 97 0.69 -6.02 5.83
CA ALA A 97 0.41 -7.42 5.55
C ALA A 97 -0.79 -7.54 4.61
N ALA A 98 -0.60 -8.19 3.46
CA ALA A 98 -1.67 -8.54 2.54
C ALA A 98 -2.17 -9.97 2.79
N VAL A 99 -3.50 -10.16 2.79
CA VAL A 99 -4.14 -11.46 3.01
C VAL A 99 -4.07 -12.37 1.77
N PRO A 100 -4.26 -13.70 1.92
CA PRO A 100 -4.25 -14.66 0.81
C PRO A 100 -5.07 -14.24 -0.41
N ASP A 101 -6.28 -13.73 -0.17
CA ASP A 101 -7.23 -13.32 -1.21
C ASP A 101 -6.70 -12.16 -2.07
N VAL A 102 -5.80 -11.31 -1.53
CA VAL A 102 -5.20 -10.19 -2.26
C VAL A 102 -3.98 -10.63 -3.05
N HIS A 103 -3.09 -11.42 -2.42
CA HIS A 103 -1.75 -11.63 -2.99
C HIS A 103 -1.67 -12.86 -3.91
N GLY A 104 -2.46 -13.92 -3.66
CA GLY A 104 -2.50 -15.13 -4.48
C GLY A 104 -1.17 -15.90 -4.64
N HIS A 105 -0.19 -15.65 -3.78
CA HIS A 105 1.12 -16.33 -3.81
C HIS A 105 0.96 -17.80 -3.46
N HIS A 106 1.73 -18.67 -4.11
CA HIS A 106 1.64 -20.13 -4.01
C HIS A 106 0.36 -20.77 -4.55
N LYS A 107 -0.61 -20.00 -5.08
CA LYS A 107 -1.93 -20.51 -5.45
C LYS A 107 -1.90 -21.65 -6.45
N ALA A 108 -0.93 -21.65 -7.37
CA ALA A 108 -0.80 -22.70 -8.39
C ALA A 108 -0.06 -23.96 -7.87
N GLN A 109 0.94 -23.79 -7.02
CA GLN A 109 1.82 -24.89 -6.59
C GLN A 109 1.41 -25.48 -5.24
N ASN A 110 0.91 -24.65 -4.32
CA ASN A 110 0.51 -25.04 -2.98
C ASN A 110 -0.65 -24.13 -2.47
N PRO A 111 -1.90 -24.41 -2.87
CA PRO A 111 -3.09 -23.68 -2.41
C PRO A 111 -3.25 -23.70 -0.89
N GLY A 112 -2.87 -24.80 -0.23
CA GLY A 112 -2.95 -24.92 1.23
C GLY A 112 -2.00 -23.96 1.94
N LEU A 113 -0.80 -23.74 1.39
CA LEU A 113 0.12 -22.73 1.91
C LEU A 113 -0.35 -21.31 1.61
N THR A 114 -0.98 -21.09 0.44
CA THR A 114 -1.55 -19.79 0.07
C THR A 114 -2.50 -19.28 1.16
N ALA A 115 -3.43 -20.12 1.60
CA ALA A 115 -4.42 -19.78 2.62
C ALA A 115 -3.83 -19.46 4.01
N LEU A 116 -2.57 -19.82 4.25
CA LEU A 116 -1.87 -19.64 5.52
C LEU A 116 -0.76 -18.58 5.45
N THR A 117 -0.54 -17.97 4.28
CA THR A 117 0.52 -17.00 4.06
C THR A 117 -0.03 -15.58 4.09
N TYR A 118 0.70 -14.67 4.73
CA TYR A 118 0.48 -13.23 4.68
C TYR A 118 1.74 -12.61 4.08
N ILE A 119 1.57 -11.79 3.03
CA ILE A 119 2.72 -11.08 2.46
C ILE A 119 2.97 -9.82 3.26
N VAL A 120 4.09 -9.82 3.99
CA VAL A 120 4.56 -8.74 4.82
C VAL A 120 5.57 -7.90 4.03
N PHE A 121 5.48 -6.57 4.13
CA PHE A 121 6.41 -5.67 3.46
C PHE A 121 6.58 -4.34 4.21
N PRO A 122 7.79 -3.74 4.19
CA PRO A 122 7.97 -2.36 4.60
C PRO A 122 7.08 -1.42 3.78
N ALA A 123 6.41 -0.50 4.47
CA ALA A 123 5.38 0.33 3.87
C ALA A 123 5.37 1.74 4.47
N TYR A 124 4.47 2.56 3.93
CA TYR A 124 4.17 3.88 4.49
C TYR A 124 2.73 3.90 5.00
N ALA A 125 2.50 4.41 6.20
CA ALA A 125 1.18 4.46 6.82
C ALA A 125 0.17 5.21 5.91
N CYS A 126 0.63 6.22 5.18
CA CYS A 126 -0.16 7.01 4.24
C CYS A 126 -0.83 6.18 3.12
N GLU A 127 -0.36 4.95 2.91
CA GLU A 127 -0.77 4.07 1.81
C GLU A 127 -2.07 3.31 2.06
N PHE A 128 -2.57 3.31 3.29
CA PHE A 128 -3.68 2.45 3.69
C PHE A 128 -4.75 3.23 4.43
N SER A 129 -5.98 3.15 3.92
CA SER A 129 -7.17 3.64 4.61
C SER A 129 -7.72 2.63 5.63
N GLY A 130 -7.43 1.33 5.42
CA GLY A 130 -8.03 0.23 6.17
C GLY A 130 -9.49 -0.03 5.81
N ARG A 131 -10.02 0.63 4.77
CA ARG A 131 -11.39 0.56 4.26
C ARG A 131 -11.45 0.18 2.78
N GLU A 132 -10.33 -0.28 2.23
CA GLU A 132 -10.25 -0.81 0.87
C GLU A 132 -11.24 -1.96 0.70
N THR A 133 -11.98 -1.96 -0.40
CA THR A 133 -12.65 -3.19 -0.86
C THR A 133 -11.62 -4.21 -1.32
N LEU A 134 -12.03 -5.48 -1.52
CA LEU A 134 -11.11 -6.50 -2.04
C LEU A 134 -10.50 -6.09 -3.39
N VAL A 135 -11.33 -5.59 -4.32
CA VAL A 135 -10.90 -5.14 -5.65
C VAL A 135 -9.88 -3.99 -5.53
N GLU A 136 -10.11 -3.08 -4.60
CA GLU A 136 -9.20 -1.98 -4.32
C GLU A 136 -7.88 -2.47 -3.74
N ALA A 137 -7.92 -3.38 -2.77
CA ALA A 137 -6.74 -3.98 -2.18
C ALA A 137 -5.90 -4.76 -3.21
N GLU A 138 -6.55 -5.56 -4.07
CA GLU A 138 -5.89 -6.25 -5.18
C GLU A 138 -5.21 -5.25 -6.15
N ALA A 139 -5.91 -4.19 -6.55
CA ALA A 139 -5.36 -3.16 -7.42
C ALA A 139 -4.16 -2.45 -6.77
N ARG A 140 -4.28 -2.10 -5.48
CA ARG A 140 -3.20 -1.50 -4.69
C ARG A 140 -1.98 -2.41 -4.66
N TYR A 141 -2.16 -3.67 -4.27
CA TYR A 141 -1.08 -4.63 -4.13
C TYR A 141 -0.38 -4.96 -5.46
N THR A 142 -1.16 -5.24 -6.51
CA THR A 142 -0.62 -5.76 -7.78
C THR A 142 -0.11 -4.68 -8.73
N LYS A 143 -0.71 -3.48 -8.71
CA LYS A 143 -0.44 -2.44 -9.71
C LYS A 143 0.23 -1.20 -9.16
N MET A 144 0.02 -0.86 -7.89
CA MET A 144 0.40 0.47 -7.36
C MET A 144 1.56 0.42 -6.39
N LEU A 145 1.48 -0.43 -5.36
CA LEU A 145 2.39 -0.42 -4.22
C LEU A 145 3.76 -1.01 -4.52
N HIS A 146 3.86 -1.91 -5.50
CA HIS A 146 5.05 -2.69 -5.81
C HIS A 146 5.79 -3.20 -4.55
N PRO A 147 5.16 -4.02 -3.68
CA PRO A 147 5.69 -4.37 -2.36
C PRO A 147 7.08 -5.01 -2.33
N ALA A 148 7.52 -5.62 -3.44
CA ALA A 148 8.83 -6.25 -3.56
C ALA A 148 9.98 -5.27 -3.90
N GLU A 149 9.67 -4.00 -4.18
CA GLU A 149 10.66 -2.97 -4.52
C GLU A 149 11.05 -2.17 -3.27
N ILE A 150 12.10 -2.60 -2.59
CA ILE A 150 12.51 -1.99 -1.32
C ILE A 150 13.05 -0.56 -1.43
N GLY A 151 13.34 -0.07 -2.64
CA GLY A 151 13.77 1.31 -2.90
C GLY A 151 12.64 2.25 -3.33
N ARG A 152 11.38 1.82 -3.23
CA ARG A 152 10.22 2.60 -3.68
C ARG A 152 9.91 3.79 -2.77
N GLU A 153 9.28 4.79 -3.37
CA GLU A 153 8.65 5.90 -2.65
C GLU A 153 7.25 5.52 -2.13
N ALA A 154 6.71 6.38 -1.27
CA ALA A 154 5.35 6.24 -0.78
C ALA A 154 4.33 6.44 -1.90
N VAL A 155 3.28 5.62 -1.91
CA VAL A 155 2.12 5.77 -2.80
C VAL A 155 0.87 6.01 -1.95
N PRO A 156 0.66 7.24 -1.43
CA PRO A 156 -0.49 7.57 -0.62
C PRO A 156 -1.82 7.06 -1.17
N PHE A 157 -2.70 6.67 -0.26
CA PHE A 157 -4.07 6.33 -0.61
C PHE A 157 -4.79 7.58 -1.09
N VAL A 158 -5.38 7.50 -2.28
CA VAL A 158 -6.26 8.53 -2.81
C VAL A 158 -7.35 7.91 -3.68
N LYS A 159 -8.59 8.32 -3.45
CA LYS A 159 -9.69 8.13 -4.41
C LYS A 159 -10.05 9.48 -5.01
N MET A 160 -10.38 9.51 -6.29
CA MET A 160 -10.67 10.75 -7.01
C MET A 160 -11.86 10.57 -7.95
N SER A 161 -12.63 11.64 -8.11
CA SER A 161 -13.57 11.86 -9.19
C SER A 161 -13.31 13.26 -9.73
N PHE A 162 -13.48 13.48 -11.03
CA PHE A 162 -13.24 14.78 -11.63
C PHE A 162 -14.03 14.94 -12.91
N ASP A 163 -14.29 16.18 -13.29
CA ASP A 163 -14.79 16.55 -14.61
C ASP A 163 -14.05 17.80 -15.08
N ASN A 164 -13.63 17.79 -16.34
CA ASN A 164 -12.94 18.90 -16.95
C ASN A 164 -13.51 19.17 -18.35
N PRO A 165 -14.53 20.03 -18.46
CA PRO A 165 -15.14 20.39 -19.73
C PRO A 165 -14.16 20.94 -20.77
N ARG A 166 -13.06 21.57 -20.34
CA ARG A 166 -12.05 22.14 -21.23
C ARG A 166 -11.20 21.07 -21.91
N THR A 167 -10.82 20.01 -21.20
CA THR A 167 -10.03 18.90 -21.78
C THR A 167 -10.92 17.76 -22.30
N GLY A 168 -12.20 17.74 -21.91
CA GLY A 168 -13.11 16.61 -22.12
C GLY A 168 -12.77 15.38 -21.26
N GLY A 169 -11.81 15.51 -20.34
CA GLY A 169 -11.43 14.46 -19.41
C GLY A 169 -12.36 14.44 -18.20
N GLY A 170 -12.69 13.25 -17.72
CA GLY A 170 -13.52 13.11 -16.54
C GLY A 170 -13.69 11.66 -16.10
N SER A 171 -14.18 11.50 -14.88
CA SER A 171 -14.51 10.20 -14.30
C SER A 171 -15.89 9.74 -14.80
N THR A 172 -15.96 8.51 -15.30
CA THR A 172 -17.21 7.91 -15.80
C THR A 172 -17.88 6.99 -14.79
N ASN A 173 -17.19 6.66 -13.70
CA ASN A 173 -17.71 5.80 -12.64
C ASN A 173 -18.52 6.61 -11.62
N PRO A 174 -19.54 6.01 -10.99
CA PRO A 174 -20.22 6.66 -9.88
C PRO A 174 -19.25 6.82 -8.69
N GLY A 175 -19.19 8.03 -8.14
CA GLY A 175 -18.33 8.36 -7.01
C GLY A 175 -16.84 8.48 -7.37
N ARG A 176 -15.98 8.20 -6.38
CA ARG A 176 -14.52 8.35 -6.48
C ARG A 176 -13.85 6.99 -6.62
N ALA A 177 -12.89 6.88 -7.53
CA ALA A 177 -12.14 5.65 -7.78
C ALA A 177 -10.69 5.80 -7.33
N LEU A 178 -10.04 4.69 -6.96
CA LEU A 178 -8.60 4.69 -6.65
C LEU A 178 -7.78 5.25 -7.81
N THR A 179 -6.84 6.13 -7.50
CA THR A 179 -5.89 6.69 -8.47
C THR A 179 -4.51 6.88 -7.86
N TYR A 180 -3.53 7.28 -8.66
CA TYR A 180 -2.22 7.68 -8.16
C TYR A 180 -2.24 9.16 -7.73
N PRO A 181 -1.52 9.53 -6.66
CA PRO A 181 -1.37 10.94 -6.26
C PRO A 181 -0.91 11.86 -7.40
N ARG A 182 -0.02 11.37 -8.28
CA ARG A 182 0.42 12.13 -9.45
C ARG A 182 -0.71 12.54 -10.39
N ILE A 183 -1.76 11.72 -10.52
CA ILE A 183 -2.90 12.01 -11.41
C ILE A 183 -3.71 13.16 -10.82
N LEU A 184 -3.95 13.16 -9.50
CA LEU A 184 -4.58 14.29 -8.80
C LEU A 184 -3.81 15.59 -9.07
N LEU A 185 -2.48 15.57 -8.87
CA LEU A 185 -1.65 16.76 -9.06
C LEU A 185 -1.57 17.21 -10.53
N GLN A 186 -1.73 16.30 -11.49
CA GLN A 186 -1.77 16.61 -12.92
C GLN A 186 -3.09 17.21 -13.36
N GLU A 187 -4.22 16.73 -12.83
CA GLU A 187 -5.55 17.23 -13.19
C GLU A 187 -5.85 18.61 -12.59
N LEU A 188 -5.33 18.89 -11.39
CA LEU A 188 -5.61 20.15 -10.69
C LEU A 188 -5.31 21.39 -11.55
N PRO A 189 -4.08 21.62 -12.09
CA PRO A 189 -3.80 22.77 -12.95
C PRO A 189 -4.70 22.84 -14.20
N GLN A 190 -5.25 21.72 -14.66
CA GLN A 190 -6.07 21.69 -15.86
C GLN A 190 -7.46 22.32 -15.67
N LEU A 191 -7.89 22.56 -14.43
CA LEU A 191 -9.19 23.19 -14.17
C LEU A 191 -9.17 24.71 -14.37
N GLU A 192 -8.00 25.35 -14.50
CA GLU A 192 -7.92 26.80 -14.69
C GLU A 192 -8.73 27.22 -15.92
N ASN A 193 -9.57 28.23 -15.76
CA ASN A 193 -10.48 28.72 -16.80
C ASN A 193 -11.40 27.63 -17.38
N SER A 194 -11.75 26.62 -16.60
CA SER A 194 -12.73 25.59 -16.96
C SER A 194 -14.00 25.71 -16.10
N PRO A 195 -14.96 26.59 -16.46
CA PRO A 195 -16.23 26.70 -15.75
C PRO A 195 -16.94 25.35 -15.63
N GLY A 196 -17.41 25.03 -14.42
CA GLY A 196 -18.05 23.76 -14.11
C GLY A 196 -17.10 22.57 -13.95
N GLY A 197 -15.80 22.74 -14.20
CA GLY A 197 -14.80 21.71 -13.95
C GLY A 197 -14.46 21.59 -12.46
N PHE A 198 -14.23 20.37 -12.01
CA PHE A 198 -13.90 20.07 -10.63
C PHE A 198 -13.00 18.84 -10.49
N VAL A 199 -12.35 18.75 -9.33
CA VAL A 199 -11.72 17.53 -8.80
C VAL A 199 -12.22 17.33 -7.37
N GLU A 200 -12.80 16.17 -7.09
CA GLU A 200 -13.16 15.71 -5.75
C GLU A 200 -12.26 14.53 -5.37
N TYR A 201 -11.61 14.58 -4.21
CA TYR A 201 -10.76 13.48 -3.76
C TYR A 201 -10.90 13.13 -2.28
N GLU A 202 -10.56 11.88 -1.95
CA GLU A 202 -10.57 11.29 -0.61
C GLU A 202 -9.16 10.85 -0.21
N ASN A 203 -8.71 11.16 1.01
CA ASN A 203 -7.47 10.60 1.57
C ASN A 203 -7.71 9.34 2.41
N ARG A 204 -6.63 8.79 3.01
CA ARG A 204 -6.71 7.59 3.87
C ARG A 204 -7.69 7.73 5.04
N GLU A 205 -7.79 8.93 5.62
CA GLU A 205 -8.65 9.23 6.76
C GLU A 205 -10.13 9.36 6.38
N GLY A 206 -10.44 9.37 5.08
CA GLY A 206 -11.81 9.54 4.59
C GLY A 206 -12.24 10.98 4.45
N LYS A 207 -11.31 11.93 4.64
CA LYS A 207 -11.58 13.34 4.43
C LYS A 207 -11.71 13.62 2.95
N VAL A 208 -12.69 14.45 2.63
CA VAL A 208 -13.10 14.76 1.26
C VAL A 208 -12.89 16.23 0.99
N TRP A 209 -12.31 16.53 -0.16
CA TRP A 209 -12.19 17.89 -0.66
C TRP A 209 -12.64 17.98 -2.10
N HIS A 210 -13.36 19.07 -2.40
CA HIS A 210 -13.78 19.47 -3.74
C HIS A 210 -13.02 20.72 -4.13
N ILE A 211 -12.36 20.68 -5.28
CA ILE A 211 -11.59 21.78 -5.84
C ILE A 211 -12.17 22.13 -7.20
N GLU A 212 -12.41 23.41 -7.43
CA GLU A 212 -12.96 23.93 -8.68
C GLU A 212 -12.33 25.27 -9.05
N TRP A 213 -12.52 25.68 -10.31
CA TRP A 213 -12.20 27.03 -10.77
C TRP A 213 -13.47 27.87 -10.89
N ALA A 214 -13.58 28.91 -10.07
CA ALA A 214 -14.72 29.84 -10.05
C ALA A 214 -14.27 31.30 -10.26
N GLY A 215 -13.31 31.51 -11.17
CA GLY A 215 -12.60 32.79 -11.34
C GLY A 215 -11.36 32.93 -10.45
N SER A 216 -11.28 32.11 -9.39
CA SER A 216 -10.10 31.78 -8.60
C SER A 216 -10.14 30.27 -8.26
N TRP A 217 -9.05 29.72 -7.71
CA TRP A 217 -9.10 28.35 -7.20
C TRP A 217 -9.88 28.32 -5.91
N VAL A 218 -10.86 27.44 -5.84
CA VAL A 218 -11.68 27.29 -4.65
C VAL A 218 -11.60 25.87 -4.14
N LEU A 219 -11.20 25.74 -2.87
CA LEU A 219 -11.26 24.48 -2.15
C LEU A 219 -12.44 24.49 -1.18
N SER A 220 -13.24 23.43 -1.20
CA SER A 220 -14.33 23.17 -0.27
C SER A 220 -14.09 21.83 0.44
N GLY A 221 -14.30 21.79 1.75
CA GLY A 221 -14.21 20.57 2.56
C GLY A 221 -14.78 20.79 3.96
N GLU A 222 -14.37 19.97 4.93
CA GLU A 222 -14.88 20.05 6.32
C GLU A 222 -14.68 21.43 6.97
N SER A 223 -13.60 22.13 6.63
CA SER A 223 -13.30 23.47 7.15
C SER A 223 -13.99 24.61 6.40
N GLY A 224 -14.92 24.29 5.50
CA GLY A 224 -15.64 25.26 4.68
C GLY A 224 -14.96 25.56 3.34
N ARG A 225 -15.41 26.64 2.72
CA ARG A 225 -14.96 27.12 1.40
C ARG A 225 -13.86 28.16 1.58
N ARG A 226 -12.76 28.02 0.82
CA ARG A 226 -11.65 28.98 0.81
C ARG A 226 -11.11 29.18 -0.59
N GLU A 227 -10.76 30.43 -0.90
CA GLU A 227 -10.04 30.77 -2.12
C GLU A 227 -8.55 30.59 -1.90
N MET A 228 -7.86 30.13 -2.94
CA MET A 228 -6.44 29.79 -2.90
C MET A 228 -5.79 30.15 -4.25
N SER A 229 -4.47 30.24 -4.25
CA SER A 229 -3.66 30.16 -5.46
C SER A 229 -3.44 28.70 -5.88
N LEU A 230 -2.97 28.48 -7.12
CA LEU A 230 -2.63 27.13 -7.59
C LEU A 230 -1.56 26.47 -6.71
N GLU A 231 -0.52 27.21 -6.33
CA GLU A 231 0.57 26.70 -5.49
C GLU A 231 0.05 26.22 -4.13
N GLU A 232 -0.84 27.00 -3.51
CA GLU A 232 -1.44 26.61 -2.24
C GLU A 232 -2.35 25.38 -2.39
N VAL A 233 -3.08 25.25 -3.50
CA VAL A 233 -3.91 24.07 -3.81
C VAL A 233 -3.04 22.82 -3.94
N LEU A 234 -1.97 22.90 -4.73
CA LEU A 234 -1.05 21.77 -4.93
C LEU A 234 -0.36 21.37 -3.60
N SER A 235 0.16 22.36 -2.87
CA SER A 235 0.77 22.15 -1.55
C SER A 235 -0.22 21.58 -0.54
N PHE A 236 -1.49 21.98 -0.61
CA PHE A 236 -2.54 21.41 0.22
C PHE A 236 -2.82 19.95 -0.15
N ALA A 237 -3.00 19.65 -1.44
CA ALA A 237 -3.26 18.31 -1.92
C ALA A 237 -2.15 17.33 -1.47
N GLU A 238 -0.89 17.68 -1.68
CA GLU A 238 0.26 16.88 -1.25
C GLU A 238 0.28 16.61 0.26
N ARG A 239 0.05 17.65 1.08
CA ARG A 239 0.04 17.50 2.54
C ARG A 239 -1.15 16.69 3.02
N SER A 240 -2.31 16.84 2.39
CA SER A 240 -3.55 16.14 2.78
C SER A 240 -3.51 14.62 2.53
N LEU A 241 -2.56 14.16 1.70
CA LEU A 241 -2.36 12.75 1.39
C LEU A 241 -1.37 12.04 2.33
N ARG A 242 -0.62 12.78 3.16
CA ARG A 242 0.36 12.18 4.09
C ARG A 242 -0.30 11.70 5.38
#